data_AF-A0A5N5L7L8-F1
#
_entry.id   AF-A0A5N5L7L8-F1
#
_cell.length_a   1.000
_cell.length_b   1.000
_cell.length_c   1.000
_cell.angle_alpha   90.00
_cell.angle_beta   90.00
_cell.angle_gamma   90.00
#
_symmetry.space_group_name_H-M   'P 1'
#
loop_
_entity.id
_entity.type
_entity.pdbx_description
1 polymer ?
#
loop_
_entity_poly.entity_id
_entity_poly.type
_entity_poly.pdbx_seq_one_letter_code
_entity_poly.pdbx_strand_id
1 'polypeptide(L)'
;MRLELQPFKLVTDVAVPPSSTLDITPANRQKVELFPIPFSLDRGNEEGICKTIEDNENHSISNSSESESVKLEEEAPKFGMTSVRGRRRDMEDAVSIQSSFTTANTSFFGVFDGHGCSHVAMKCRDRLHEIVNEEVEGFKEEKPVEWEETMKRSFIKMDKEVESCCVEGDNSSNCRCELKTPQCDAAGSTAVVAVVTPEKIIVSNCGDSRAVFCRNGVAIPLSSDHKVGQALSILTSVCICKLQPDRPDELLRIQKAGGRVIYWDGARVLGVLAMSRAIGDNYLKPFVIPEPDVTVTERTGEDECLILASDGLWDVVSNDTACGVVRMCLRARTPPSPPGSPGSDAAAARAATESFDKACSDASILLTKLALARNSSDNVSVVVVDLRRNHH
;
A
#
# COMPACT_ATOMS: atom_id res chain seq x y z
N MET A 1 -4.12 29.70 -42.91
CA MET A 1 -4.03 30.27 -41.55
C MET A 1 -2.65 29.92 -41.03
N ARG A 2 -1.76 30.92 -40.97
CA ARG A 2 -0.30 30.76 -40.81
C ARG A 2 0.02 30.91 -39.31
N LEU A 3 0.58 29.88 -38.70
CA LEU A 3 1.03 29.88 -37.30
C LEU A 3 2.35 30.64 -37.20
N GLU A 4 2.37 31.77 -36.51
CA GLU A 4 3.59 32.48 -36.12
C GLU A 4 3.94 32.14 -34.67
N LEU A 5 5.10 31.52 -34.47
CA LEU A 5 5.71 31.28 -33.17
C LEU A 5 6.52 32.52 -32.77
N GLN A 6 6.20 33.14 -31.64
CA GLN A 6 7.02 34.22 -31.09
C GLN A 6 8.25 33.66 -30.33
N PRO A 7 9.46 34.25 -30.49
CA PRO A 7 10.64 33.83 -29.77
C PRO A 7 10.76 34.51 -28.40
N PHE A 8 11.10 33.70 -27.38
CA PHE A 8 11.43 34.17 -26.03
C PHE A 8 12.80 34.87 -26.01
N LYS A 9 12.86 36.08 -25.45
CA LYS A 9 14.10 36.83 -25.20
C LYS A 9 14.78 36.35 -23.92
N LEU A 10 16.01 35.86 -24.07
CA LEU A 10 16.99 35.72 -23.00
C LEU A 10 17.66 37.09 -22.79
N VAL A 11 17.67 37.60 -21.56
CA VAL A 11 18.50 38.78 -21.20
C VAL A 11 19.31 38.41 -19.97
N THR A 12 20.61 38.22 -20.20
CA THR A 12 21.66 38.26 -19.19
C THR A 12 22.25 39.66 -19.20
N ASP A 13 22.31 40.34 -18.06
CA ASP A 13 23.40 41.29 -17.83
C ASP A 13 23.61 41.56 -16.33
N VAL A 14 24.90 41.58 -15.99
CA VAL A 14 25.48 41.82 -14.67
C VAL A 14 25.93 43.27 -14.58
N ALA A 15 25.56 43.98 -13.51
CA ALA A 15 26.32 45.13 -12.99
C ALA A 15 25.99 45.37 -11.50
N VAL A 16 27.02 45.72 -10.72
CA VAL A 16 27.09 45.90 -9.24
C VAL A 16 27.90 47.20 -8.99
N PRO A 17 27.79 47.95 -7.85
CA PRO A 17 26.66 48.52 -7.10
C PRO A 17 26.82 50.08 -6.92
N PRO A 18 26.15 50.75 -5.95
CA PRO A 18 26.82 51.00 -4.68
C PRO A 18 25.96 50.83 -3.41
N SER A 19 26.70 50.83 -2.31
CA SER A 19 26.43 50.45 -0.92
C SER A 19 25.43 51.29 -0.11
N SER A 20 24.68 50.62 0.78
CA SER A 20 24.70 50.89 2.24
C SER A 20 23.94 49.83 3.05
N THR A 21 24.72 49.06 3.82
CA THR A 21 24.47 48.57 5.20
C THR A 21 23.04 48.32 5.69
N LEU A 22 22.69 47.06 5.98
CA LEU A 22 22.47 46.54 7.35
C LEU A 22 22.09 45.04 7.35
N ASP A 23 22.82 44.30 8.19
CA ASP A 23 22.57 43.02 8.88
C ASP A 23 22.37 41.67 8.16
N ILE A 24 23.21 40.73 8.59
CA ILE A 24 23.42 39.36 8.14
C ILE A 24 22.69 38.40 9.10
N THR A 25 21.84 37.51 8.58
CA THR A 25 21.68 36.13 9.10
C THR A 25 21.30 35.18 7.93
N PRO A 26 21.88 33.96 7.82
CA PRO A 26 21.61 33.06 6.70
C PRO A 26 20.45 32.08 7.00
N ALA A 27 19.44 32.06 6.14
CA ALA A 27 18.33 31.10 6.20
C ALA A 27 18.66 29.78 5.48
N ASN A 28 18.17 28.72 6.12
CA ASN A 28 18.44 27.30 5.95
C ASN A 28 18.05 26.66 4.60
N ARG A 29 18.81 25.61 4.27
CA ARG A 29 18.44 24.49 3.39
C ARG A 29 17.04 23.97 3.75
N GLN A 30 16.17 23.78 2.75
CA GLN A 30 14.87 23.13 2.95
C GLN A 30 15.07 21.68 3.42
N LYS A 31 14.50 21.41 4.59
CA LYS A 31 14.54 20.18 5.36
C LYS A 31 13.36 19.30 4.90
N VAL A 32 13.64 18.02 4.66
CA VAL A 32 12.62 16.98 4.52
C VAL A 32 12.01 16.77 5.91
N GLU A 33 10.72 17.06 6.06
CA GLU A 33 9.99 16.84 7.31
C GLU A 33 9.34 15.45 7.30
N LEU A 34 9.88 14.55 8.14
CA LEU A 34 9.16 13.36 8.60
C LEU A 34 8.21 13.80 9.72
N PHE A 35 6.92 13.50 9.59
CA PHE A 35 5.95 13.69 10.67
C PHE A 35 5.95 12.47 11.61
N PRO A 36 6.06 12.67 12.94
CA PRO A 36 5.89 11.60 13.92
C PRO A 36 4.40 11.34 14.21
N ILE A 37 4.09 10.06 14.45
CA ILE A 37 2.77 9.50 14.82
C ILE A 37 2.44 9.88 16.29
N PRO A 38 1.22 10.33 16.64
CA PRO A 38 0.84 10.53 18.04
C PRO A 38 0.35 9.23 18.70
N PHE A 39 0.94 8.91 19.85
CA PHE A 39 0.50 7.86 20.78
C PHE A 39 -0.39 8.47 21.88
N SER A 40 -1.52 7.84 22.17
CA SER A 40 -2.31 8.08 23.38
C SER A 40 -1.92 7.04 24.43
N LEU A 41 -1.43 7.48 25.59
CA LEU A 41 -1.12 6.62 26.73
C LEU A 41 -1.85 7.18 27.96
N ASP A 42 -2.90 6.48 28.38
CA ASP A 42 -3.58 6.75 29.65
C ASP A 42 -2.70 6.30 30.82
N ARG A 43 -2.44 7.21 31.76
CA ARG A 43 -1.79 6.93 33.05
C ARG A 43 -2.84 6.99 34.16
N GLY A 44 -3.10 5.85 34.78
CA GLY A 44 -3.65 5.76 36.14
C GLY A 44 -2.53 5.40 37.12
N ASN A 45 -2.34 6.27 38.12
CA ASN A 45 -1.44 6.10 39.26
C ASN A 45 -1.74 4.85 40.08
N GLU A 46 -0.70 4.19 40.62
CA GLU A 46 -0.64 3.83 42.04
C GLU A 46 0.81 3.58 42.49
N GLU A 47 1.20 4.26 43.56
CA GLU A 47 2.50 4.21 44.24
C GLU A 47 2.57 2.99 45.17
N GLY A 48 3.76 2.41 45.39
CA GLY A 48 3.86 1.40 46.47
C GLY A 48 5.16 0.60 46.61
N ILE A 49 6.23 1.27 47.05
CA ILE A 49 7.19 0.79 48.07
C ILE A 49 8.05 -0.48 47.79
N CYS A 50 9.36 -0.21 47.74
CA CYS A 50 10.50 -1.14 47.75
C CYS A 50 10.66 -1.92 49.07
N LYS A 51 10.94 -3.24 49.01
CA LYS A 51 11.76 -3.97 50.01
C LYS A 51 12.57 -5.12 49.37
N THR A 52 13.87 -5.04 49.61
CA THR A 52 14.96 -6.02 49.46
C THR A 52 14.73 -7.36 50.19
N ILE A 53 15.15 -8.51 49.61
CA ILE A 53 15.84 -9.63 50.29
C ILE A 53 16.71 -10.40 49.27
N GLU A 54 17.97 -10.63 49.63
CA GLU A 54 18.99 -11.46 48.95
C GLU A 54 18.82 -12.97 49.21
N ASP A 55 19.36 -13.74 48.26
CA ASP A 55 19.93 -15.10 48.33
C ASP A 55 19.11 -16.31 48.80
N ASN A 56 18.98 -17.29 47.89
CA ASN A 56 19.48 -18.64 48.19
C ASN A 56 19.67 -19.49 46.92
N GLU A 57 20.87 -20.03 46.78
CA GLU A 57 21.24 -21.07 45.83
C GLU A 57 20.49 -22.37 46.13
N ASN A 58 20.16 -23.14 45.09
CA ASN A 58 20.24 -24.60 45.15
C ASN A 58 20.33 -25.20 43.74
N HIS A 59 21.53 -25.71 43.45
CA HIS A 59 21.87 -26.57 42.32
C HIS A 59 21.10 -27.89 42.40
N SER A 60 20.42 -28.29 41.33
CA SER A 60 20.17 -29.71 41.06
C SER A 60 20.31 -29.97 39.57
N ILE A 61 21.35 -30.73 39.24
CA ILE A 61 21.68 -31.21 37.90
C ILE A 61 20.75 -32.38 37.61
N SER A 62 19.90 -32.26 36.59
CA SER A 62 19.21 -33.40 35.99
C SER A 62 19.54 -33.43 34.50
N ASN A 63 20.28 -34.48 34.12
CA ASN A 63 20.52 -34.84 32.72
C ASN A 63 19.24 -35.46 32.17
N SER A 64 18.50 -34.70 31.38
CA SER A 64 17.52 -35.23 30.43
C SER A 64 17.94 -34.82 29.04
N SER A 65 18.35 -35.81 28.24
CA SER A 65 18.53 -35.69 26.80
C SER A 65 17.19 -35.43 26.14
N GLU A 66 16.81 -34.16 26.04
CA GLU A 66 15.74 -33.72 25.16
C GLU A 66 16.37 -33.36 23.81
N SER A 67 15.94 -34.07 22.78
CA SER A 67 16.14 -33.66 21.39
C SER A 67 15.43 -32.32 21.20
N GLU A 68 16.16 -31.21 21.27
CA GLU A 68 15.71 -29.90 20.81
C GLU A 68 15.38 -30.00 19.32
N SER A 69 14.11 -30.28 19.01
CA SER A 69 13.54 -29.84 17.75
C SER A 69 13.54 -28.32 17.81
N VAL A 70 14.56 -27.70 17.21
CA VAL A 70 14.63 -26.26 17.00
C VAL A 70 13.37 -25.86 16.26
N LYS A 71 12.38 -25.31 16.97
CA LYS A 71 11.28 -24.59 16.32
C LYS A 71 11.93 -23.35 15.73
N LEU A 72 12.19 -23.38 14.43
CA LEU A 72 12.50 -22.19 13.67
C LEU A 72 11.30 -21.25 13.87
N GLU A 73 11.46 -20.25 14.71
CA GLU A 73 10.55 -19.10 14.75
C GLU A 73 10.68 -18.44 13.37
N GLU A 74 9.73 -18.72 12.47
CA GLU A 74 9.70 -18.04 11.18
C GLU A 74 9.42 -16.55 11.43
N GLU A 75 10.47 -15.74 11.32
CA GLU A 75 10.38 -14.28 11.42
C GLU A 75 9.39 -13.71 10.40
N ALA A 76 8.69 -12.64 10.80
CA ALA A 76 7.79 -11.92 9.91
C ALA A 76 8.52 -11.42 8.64
N PRO A 77 7.85 -11.41 7.47
CA PRO A 77 8.45 -11.01 6.22
C PRO A 77 8.97 -9.57 6.27
N LYS A 78 10.17 -9.37 5.73
CA LYS A 78 10.81 -8.07 5.60
C LYS A 78 10.12 -7.22 4.55
N PHE A 79 9.94 -5.93 4.80
CA PHE A 79 9.24 -5.06 3.86
C PHE A 79 9.82 -3.64 3.80
N GLY A 80 9.41 -2.90 2.79
CA GLY A 80 9.66 -1.47 2.62
C GLY A 80 8.50 -0.83 1.88
N MET A 81 8.26 0.46 2.13
CA MET A 81 7.19 1.19 1.47
C MET A 81 7.61 2.61 1.11
N THR A 82 6.99 3.15 0.07
CA THR A 82 7.05 4.56 -0.30
C THR A 82 5.68 5.01 -0.75
N SER A 83 5.20 6.13 -0.22
CA SER A 83 3.92 6.74 -0.61
C SER A 83 4.12 8.24 -0.77
N VAL A 84 3.82 8.77 -1.95
CA VAL A 84 4.05 10.18 -2.28
C VAL A 84 2.88 10.77 -3.05
N ARG A 85 2.61 12.05 -2.81
CA ARG A 85 1.59 12.83 -3.53
C ARG A 85 1.86 12.94 -5.03
N GLY A 86 3.12 12.82 -5.45
CA GLY A 86 3.51 12.98 -6.84
C GLY A 86 3.15 14.37 -7.36
N ARG A 87 2.53 14.43 -8.55
CA ARG A 87 2.16 15.68 -9.23
C ARG A 87 0.72 16.16 -8.93
N ARG A 88 -0.06 15.37 -8.17
CA ARG A 88 -1.41 15.76 -7.74
C ARG A 88 -1.37 16.91 -6.74
N ARG A 89 -2.51 17.60 -6.59
CA ARG A 89 -2.69 18.66 -5.58
C ARG A 89 -2.86 18.09 -4.18
N ASP A 90 -3.56 16.98 -4.08
CA ASP A 90 -3.96 16.32 -2.85
C ASP A 90 -3.38 14.89 -2.80
N MET A 91 -3.19 14.38 -1.59
CA MET A 91 -2.76 13.01 -1.32
C MET A 91 -3.98 12.21 -0.87
N GLU A 92 -4.49 11.39 -1.78
CA GLU A 92 -5.69 10.55 -1.60
C GLU A 92 -5.34 9.08 -1.33
N ASP A 93 -4.14 8.67 -1.74
CA ASP A 93 -3.52 7.38 -1.42
C ASP A 93 -3.29 7.17 0.10
N ALA A 94 -3.46 5.92 0.55
CA ALA A 94 -3.11 5.46 1.89
C ALA A 94 -2.51 4.04 1.87
N VAL A 95 -1.67 3.73 2.87
CA VAL A 95 -1.02 2.41 2.99
C VAL A 95 -1.09 1.92 4.43
N SER A 96 -1.42 0.64 4.64
CA SER A 96 -1.48 -0.02 5.95
C SER A 96 -0.58 -1.25 5.98
N ILE A 97 0.24 -1.38 7.02
CA ILE A 97 1.12 -2.55 7.22
C ILE A 97 1.03 -2.99 8.67
N GLN A 98 0.71 -4.26 8.89
CA GLN A 98 0.73 -4.90 10.20
C GLN A 98 1.64 -6.13 10.14
N SER A 99 2.84 -6.05 10.75
CA SER A 99 3.83 -7.13 10.74
C SER A 99 3.40 -8.34 11.57
N SER A 100 2.61 -8.12 12.63
CA SER A 100 2.05 -9.15 13.51
C SER A 100 0.52 -9.12 13.45
N PHE A 101 -0.02 -9.68 12.37
CA PHE A 101 -1.45 -9.73 12.07
C PHE A 101 -2.04 -11.09 12.51
N THR A 102 -3.08 -11.13 13.35
CA THR A 102 -3.77 -12.34 13.90
C THR A 102 -2.94 -13.29 14.76
N THR A 103 -1.74 -13.67 14.32
CA THR A 103 -0.83 -14.66 14.91
C THR A 103 0.61 -14.20 14.69
N ALA A 104 1.57 -14.74 15.44
CA ALA A 104 2.95 -14.25 15.47
C ALA A 104 3.63 -14.19 14.08
N ASN A 105 3.18 -14.97 13.09
CA ASN A 105 3.88 -15.13 11.80
C ASN A 105 3.01 -14.77 10.58
N THR A 106 1.91 -14.03 10.77
CA THR A 106 1.11 -13.55 9.64
C THR A 106 1.24 -12.03 9.55
N SER A 107 1.36 -11.49 8.34
CA SER A 107 1.45 -10.05 8.11
C SER A 107 0.37 -9.58 7.14
N PHE A 108 -0.12 -8.36 7.37
CA PHE A 108 -1.08 -7.68 6.52
C PHE A 108 -0.40 -6.50 5.80
N PHE A 109 -0.64 -6.38 4.50
CA PHE A 109 -0.20 -5.26 3.67
C PHE A 109 -1.40 -4.76 2.85
N GLY A 110 -1.67 -3.46 2.87
CA GLY A 110 -2.76 -2.87 2.12
C GLY A 110 -2.34 -1.57 1.44
N VAL A 111 -2.72 -1.39 0.18
CA VAL A 111 -2.62 -0.14 -0.57
C VAL A 111 -4.02 0.28 -0.98
N PHE A 112 -4.35 1.53 -0.70
CA PHE A 112 -5.68 2.11 -0.89
C PHE A 112 -5.54 3.38 -1.72
N ASP A 113 -5.98 3.34 -2.97
CA ASP A 113 -5.97 4.49 -3.87
C ASP A 113 -7.32 5.20 -3.78
N GLY A 114 -7.34 6.37 -3.15
CA GLY A 114 -8.55 7.13 -2.88
C GLY A 114 -8.93 8.03 -4.06
N HIS A 115 -10.23 8.18 -4.30
CA HIS A 115 -10.75 9.12 -5.30
C HIS A 115 -11.94 9.91 -4.77
N GLY A 116 -12.10 11.13 -5.28
CA GLY A 116 -13.07 12.10 -4.78
C GLY A 116 -12.62 12.79 -3.48
N CYS A 117 -11.98 12.03 -2.58
CA CYS A 117 -11.13 12.52 -1.48
C CYS A 117 -10.36 11.37 -0.82
N SER A 118 -9.50 11.67 0.15
CA SER A 118 -8.71 10.67 0.90
C SER A 118 -9.50 9.89 1.96
N HIS A 119 -10.75 10.25 2.27
CA HIS A 119 -11.48 9.71 3.42
C HIS A 119 -11.63 8.19 3.41
N VAL A 120 -12.08 7.62 2.29
CA VAL A 120 -12.35 6.19 2.20
C VAL A 120 -11.05 5.40 2.26
N ALA A 121 -9.99 5.87 1.59
CA ALA A 121 -8.67 5.25 1.65
C ALA A 121 -8.07 5.27 3.06
N MET A 122 -8.18 6.41 3.76
CA MET A 122 -7.73 6.57 5.15
C MET A 122 -8.53 5.66 6.10
N LYS A 123 -9.85 5.57 5.92
CA LYS A 123 -10.66 4.65 6.71
C LYS A 123 -10.28 3.19 6.44
N CYS A 124 -10.05 2.81 5.19
CA CYS A 124 -9.58 1.46 4.85
C CYS A 124 -8.23 1.16 5.50
N ARG A 125 -7.31 2.12 5.49
CA ARG A 125 -6.00 2.01 6.16
C ARG A 125 -6.14 1.66 7.64
N ASP A 126 -7.01 2.40 8.33
CA ASP A 126 -7.15 2.33 9.78
C ASP A 126 -8.04 1.16 10.24
N ARG A 127 -9.00 0.71 9.41
CA ARG A 127 -10.05 -0.23 9.85
C ARG A 127 -10.07 -1.59 9.14
N LEU A 128 -9.68 -1.68 7.86
CA LEU A 128 -9.90 -2.91 7.09
C LEU A 128 -9.12 -4.10 7.66
N HIS A 129 -7.90 -3.88 8.14
CA HIS A 129 -7.11 -4.95 8.75
C HIS A 129 -7.78 -5.49 10.02
N GLU A 130 -8.32 -4.63 10.89
CA GLU A 130 -9.06 -5.06 12.08
C GLU A 130 -10.29 -5.90 11.72
N ILE A 131 -11.05 -5.49 10.69
CA ILE A 131 -12.20 -6.27 10.18
C ILE A 131 -11.75 -7.65 9.71
N VAL A 132 -10.64 -7.74 8.97
CA VAL A 132 -10.10 -9.03 8.53
C VAL A 132 -9.67 -9.86 9.74
N ASN A 133 -9.07 -9.25 10.77
CA ASN A 133 -8.69 -9.96 11.99
C ASN A 133 -9.91 -10.54 12.71
N GLU A 134 -10.97 -9.74 12.89
CA GLU A 134 -12.24 -10.17 13.49
C GLU A 134 -12.87 -11.34 12.70
N GLU A 135 -12.91 -11.24 11.37
CA GLU A 135 -13.45 -12.29 10.50
C GLU A 135 -12.57 -13.54 10.46
N VAL A 136 -11.27 -13.45 10.75
CA VAL A 136 -10.39 -14.62 10.89
C VAL A 136 -10.58 -15.27 12.26
N GLU A 137 -10.68 -14.46 13.33
CA GLU A 137 -10.86 -14.95 14.70
C GLU A 137 -12.20 -15.63 14.93
N GLY A 138 -13.28 -15.13 14.33
CA GLY A 138 -14.62 -15.73 14.43
C GLY A 138 -14.74 -17.16 13.88
N PHE A 139 -13.76 -17.63 13.08
CA PHE A 139 -13.75 -18.97 12.47
C PHE A 139 -12.76 -19.93 13.15
N LYS A 140 -12.00 -19.47 14.16
CA LYS A 140 -10.96 -20.27 14.82
C LYS A 140 -11.49 -21.49 15.59
N GLU A 141 -12.81 -21.63 15.77
CA GLU A 141 -13.33 -22.66 16.67
C GLU A 141 -13.42 -24.09 16.12
N GLU A 142 -13.28 -24.41 14.81
CA GLU A 142 -13.24 -25.84 14.41
C GLU A 142 -12.78 -26.16 12.95
N LYS A 143 -12.43 -25.16 12.11
CA LYS A 143 -12.15 -25.37 10.66
C LYS A 143 -11.02 -24.48 10.12
N PRO A 144 -10.35 -24.89 9.02
CA PRO A 144 -9.42 -24.02 8.31
C PRO A 144 -10.14 -22.76 7.82
N VAL A 145 -9.42 -21.63 7.79
CA VAL A 145 -9.96 -20.35 7.33
C VAL A 145 -10.24 -20.41 5.83
N GLU A 146 -11.51 -20.23 5.46
CA GLU A 146 -11.96 -20.06 4.07
C GLU A 146 -11.66 -18.63 3.60
N TRP A 147 -10.41 -18.40 3.18
CA TRP A 147 -9.89 -17.06 2.87
C TRP A 147 -10.70 -16.28 1.83
N GLU A 148 -11.21 -16.93 0.78
CA GLU A 148 -12.00 -16.25 -0.25
C GLU A 148 -13.26 -15.60 0.34
N GLU A 149 -14.05 -16.37 1.07
CA GLU A 149 -15.29 -15.87 1.65
C GLU A 149 -15.02 -14.90 2.81
N THR A 150 -14.00 -15.17 3.64
CA THR A 150 -13.57 -14.26 4.70
C THR A 150 -13.23 -12.88 4.16
N MET A 151 -12.40 -12.80 3.12
CA MET A 151 -12.01 -11.52 2.53
C MET A 151 -13.19 -10.81 1.85
N LYS A 152 -14.09 -11.54 1.17
CA LYS A 152 -15.31 -10.96 0.61
C LYS A 152 -16.20 -10.34 1.69
N ARG A 153 -16.45 -11.06 2.79
CA ARG A 153 -17.21 -10.53 3.93
C ARG A 153 -16.54 -9.31 4.54
N SER A 154 -15.21 -9.34 4.71
CA SER A 154 -14.45 -8.20 5.25
C SER A 154 -14.61 -6.93 4.41
N PHE A 155 -14.50 -7.03 3.08
CA PHE A 155 -14.66 -5.88 2.19
C PHE A 155 -16.10 -5.36 2.18
N ILE A 156 -17.10 -6.24 2.19
CA ILE A 156 -18.52 -5.86 2.29
C ILE A 156 -18.81 -5.17 3.63
N LYS A 157 -18.23 -5.66 4.73
CA LYS A 157 -18.37 -5.03 6.06
C LYS A 157 -17.71 -3.66 6.09
N MET A 158 -16.51 -3.53 5.53
CA MET A 158 -15.81 -2.25 5.39
C MET A 158 -16.63 -1.22 4.62
N ASP A 159 -17.22 -1.63 3.48
CA ASP A 159 -18.06 -0.77 2.65
C ASP A 159 -19.32 -0.29 3.37
N LYS A 160 -19.98 -1.17 4.15
CA LYS A 160 -21.12 -0.80 5.00
C LYS A 160 -20.74 0.17 6.12
N GLU A 161 -19.57 -0.02 6.73
CA GLU A 161 -19.05 0.93 7.72
C GLU A 161 -18.75 2.29 7.09
N VAL A 162 -18.20 2.35 5.86
CA VAL A 162 -18.00 3.60 5.10
C VAL A 162 -19.34 4.29 4.82
N GLU A 163 -20.33 3.56 4.29
CA GLU A 163 -21.67 4.08 4.01
C GLU A 163 -22.33 4.68 5.27
N SER A 164 -22.19 4.00 6.41
CA SER A 164 -22.82 4.44 7.67
C SER A 164 -22.18 5.72 8.23
N CYS A 165 -20.85 5.87 8.13
CA CYS A 165 -20.16 7.08 8.61
C CYS A 165 -20.47 8.33 7.77
N CYS A 166 -20.83 8.17 6.50
CA CYS A 166 -21.27 9.28 5.65
C CYS A 166 -22.62 9.87 6.14
N VAL A 167 -23.45 9.07 6.82
CA VAL A 167 -24.77 9.49 7.31
C VAL A 167 -24.68 10.17 8.68
N GLU A 168 -23.77 9.73 9.55
CA GLU A 168 -23.75 10.14 10.96
C GLU A 168 -22.93 11.40 11.28
N GLY A 169 -22.32 12.05 10.27
CA GLY A 169 -21.71 13.38 10.45
C GLY A 169 -20.61 13.42 11.52
N ASP A 170 -19.81 12.34 11.62
CA ASP A 170 -18.71 12.29 12.56
C ASP A 170 -17.61 13.29 12.19
N ASN A 171 -17.38 14.27 13.06
CA ASN A 171 -16.44 15.38 12.91
C ASN A 171 -14.95 14.94 13.01
N SER A 172 -14.68 13.63 13.03
CA SER A 172 -13.36 13.06 13.32
C SER A 172 -12.43 12.92 12.10
N SER A 173 -12.90 13.27 10.90
CA SER A 173 -12.10 13.11 9.68
C SER A 173 -11.29 14.35 9.34
N ASN A 174 -9.96 14.24 9.46
CA ASN A 174 -8.99 15.31 9.24
C ASN A 174 -8.65 15.52 7.74
N CYS A 175 -9.63 15.37 6.83
CA CYS A 175 -9.45 15.71 5.41
C CYS A 175 -9.72 17.20 5.19
N ARG A 176 -9.01 17.79 4.22
CA ARG A 176 -9.27 19.14 3.72
C ARG A 176 -10.64 19.29 3.04
N CYS A 177 -11.33 18.18 2.80
CA CYS A 177 -12.60 18.14 2.14
C CYS A 177 -13.72 18.34 3.17
N GLU A 178 -14.23 19.58 3.26
CA GLU A 178 -15.46 19.96 3.99
C GLU A 178 -16.73 19.35 3.37
N LEU A 179 -16.62 18.14 2.81
CA LEU A 179 -17.69 17.48 2.06
C LEU A 179 -18.71 16.93 3.05
N LYS A 180 -19.77 17.71 3.28
CA LYS A 180 -21.02 17.22 3.85
C LYS A 180 -21.74 16.37 2.81
N THR A 181 -22.68 15.54 3.26
CA THR A 181 -23.67 14.94 2.37
C THR A 181 -24.27 16.04 1.46
N PRO A 182 -24.34 15.83 0.13
CA PRO A 182 -24.25 14.56 -0.60
C PRO A 182 -22.88 14.29 -1.27
N GLN A 183 -21.83 15.09 -1.03
CA GLN A 183 -20.56 14.92 -1.75
C GLN A 183 -19.69 13.76 -1.25
N CYS A 184 -19.90 13.29 -0.02
CA CYS A 184 -19.23 12.09 0.51
C CYS A 184 -19.61 10.80 -0.24
N ASP A 185 -20.80 10.75 -0.84
CA ASP A 185 -21.28 9.56 -1.56
C ASP A 185 -20.49 9.29 -2.83
N ALA A 186 -19.80 10.31 -3.36
CA ALA A 186 -18.94 10.23 -4.53
C ALA A 186 -17.46 9.94 -4.19
N ALA A 187 -17.13 9.79 -2.91
CA ALA A 187 -15.82 9.35 -2.48
C ALA A 187 -15.75 7.83 -2.48
N GLY A 188 -14.60 7.31 -2.87
CA GLY A 188 -14.32 5.89 -2.87
C GLY A 188 -12.83 5.62 -2.73
N SER A 189 -12.50 4.34 -2.67
CA SER A 189 -11.12 3.90 -2.69
C SER A 189 -11.02 2.53 -3.34
N THR A 190 -9.95 2.31 -4.09
CA THR A 190 -9.49 0.97 -4.36
C THR A 190 -8.97 0.33 -3.08
N ALA A 191 -8.88 -0.98 -3.05
CA ALA A 191 -8.21 -1.73 -2.01
C ALA A 191 -7.53 -2.96 -2.60
N VAL A 192 -6.20 -2.97 -2.59
CA VAL A 192 -5.42 -4.19 -2.79
C VAL A 192 -4.77 -4.58 -1.47
N VAL A 193 -5.09 -5.77 -0.99
CA VAL A 193 -4.63 -6.30 0.30
C VAL A 193 -3.93 -7.62 0.09
N ALA A 194 -2.82 -7.82 0.79
CA ALA A 194 -2.13 -9.10 0.90
C ALA A 194 -2.00 -9.53 2.37
N VAL A 195 -2.49 -10.73 2.68
CA VAL A 195 -2.19 -11.44 3.92
C VAL A 195 -1.13 -12.48 3.61
N VAL A 196 0.04 -12.35 4.23
CA VAL A 196 1.18 -13.24 4.04
C VAL A 196 1.33 -14.09 5.28
N THR A 197 1.11 -15.39 5.13
CA THR A 197 1.34 -16.40 6.17
C THR A 197 2.65 -17.17 5.87
N PRO A 198 3.12 -18.05 6.77
CA PRO A 198 4.22 -18.98 6.49
C PRO A 198 4.04 -19.76 5.18
N GLU A 199 2.81 -20.21 4.93
CA GLU A 199 2.48 -21.16 3.87
C GLU A 199 1.84 -20.52 2.65
N LYS A 200 1.14 -19.38 2.80
CA LYS A 200 0.26 -18.83 1.75
C LYS A 200 0.39 -17.33 1.62
N ILE A 201 0.10 -16.85 0.42
CA ILE A 201 -0.10 -15.44 0.09
C ILE A 201 -1.55 -15.31 -0.37
N ILE A 202 -2.34 -14.56 0.38
CA ILE A 202 -3.75 -14.29 0.08
C ILE A 202 -3.83 -12.85 -0.40
N VAL A 203 -4.14 -12.65 -1.67
CA VAL A 203 -4.36 -11.33 -2.26
C VAL A 203 -5.85 -11.11 -2.48
N SER A 204 -6.37 -9.98 -2.03
CA SER A 204 -7.73 -9.53 -2.29
C SER A 204 -7.69 -8.16 -2.95
N ASN A 205 -8.29 -8.04 -4.14
CA ASN A 205 -8.27 -6.82 -4.91
C ASN A 205 -9.68 -6.33 -5.20
N CYS A 206 -9.93 -5.04 -4.95
CA CYS A 206 -11.13 -4.32 -5.31
C CYS A 206 -10.73 -2.97 -5.91
N GLY A 207 -10.55 -2.92 -7.24
CA GLY A 207 -10.18 -1.71 -7.97
C GLY A 207 -9.10 -2.02 -9.00
N ASP A 208 -8.32 -1.00 -9.38
CA ASP A 208 -7.21 -1.09 -10.34
C ASP A 208 -5.82 -0.82 -9.76
N SER A 209 -5.73 -0.69 -8.42
CA SER A 209 -4.49 -1.05 -7.72
C SER A 209 -4.14 -2.53 -7.99
N ARG A 210 -2.86 -2.88 -7.90
CA ARG A 210 -2.40 -4.21 -8.29
C ARG A 210 -1.36 -4.81 -7.35
N ALA A 211 -1.46 -6.13 -7.16
CA ALA A 211 -0.46 -6.96 -6.52
C ALA A 211 0.24 -7.85 -7.55
N VAL A 212 1.57 -7.79 -7.58
CA VAL A 212 2.42 -8.59 -8.46
C VAL A 212 3.50 -9.24 -7.60
N PHE A 213 3.64 -10.57 -7.71
CA PHE A 213 4.72 -11.27 -7.05
C PHE A 213 5.70 -11.85 -8.07
N CYS A 214 6.92 -12.10 -7.62
CA CYS A 214 7.99 -12.64 -8.44
C CYS A 214 8.37 -14.04 -7.97
N ARG A 215 8.26 -15.03 -8.86
CA ARG A 215 8.70 -16.40 -8.63
C ARG A 215 9.71 -16.80 -9.70
N ASN A 216 10.88 -17.26 -9.28
CA ASN A 216 11.97 -17.66 -10.18
C ASN A 216 12.27 -16.61 -11.27
N GLY A 217 12.22 -15.33 -10.89
CA GLY A 217 12.43 -14.20 -11.78
C GLY A 217 11.33 -13.83 -12.76
N VAL A 218 10.18 -14.50 -12.70
CA VAL A 218 9.01 -14.19 -13.54
C VAL A 218 8.01 -13.37 -12.72
N ALA A 219 7.55 -12.26 -13.29
CA ALA A 219 6.49 -11.46 -12.69
C ALA A 219 5.13 -12.13 -12.93
N ILE A 220 4.41 -12.42 -11.84
CA ILE A 220 3.10 -13.06 -11.87
C ILE A 220 2.11 -12.12 -11.15
N PRO A 221 1.12 -11.54 -11.85
CA PRO A 221 0.09 -10.75 -11.20
C PRO A 221 -0.80 -11.66 -10.35
N LEU A 222 -0.99 -11.30 -9.07
CA LEU A 222 -1.91 -11.98 -8.15
C LEU A 222 -3.30 -11.34 -8.12
N SER A 223 -3.43 -10.15 -8.71
CA SER A 223 -4.70 -9.49 -8.94
C SER A 223 -4.85 -9.08 -10.40
N SER A 224 -6.10 -8.98 -10.83
CA SER A 224 -6.50 -8.40 -12.11
C SER A 224 -7.24 -7.10 -11.83
N ASP A 225 -6.91 -6.05 -12.56
CA ASP A 225 -7.56 -4.76 -12.40
C ASP A 225 -9.04 -4.84 -12.78
N HIS A 226 -9.89 -4.22 -11.96
CA HIS A 226 -11.31 -4.06 -12.24
C HIS A 226 -11.56 -2.87 -13.17
N LYS A 227 -10.90 -2.83 -14.34
CA LYS A 227 -11.14 -1.84 -15.39
C LYS A 227 -12.24 -2.32 -16.33
N VAL A 228 -13.18 -1.45 -16.70
CA VAL A 228 -14.31 -1.77 -17.59
C VAL A 228 -13.92 -1.93 -19.08
N GLY A 229 -12.66 -1.67 -19.43
CA GLY A 229 -12.05 -2.00 -20.72
C GLY A 229 -10.93 -1.03 -21.12
N GLN A 230 -9.88 -1.54 -21.77
CA GLN A 230 -8.87 -0.69 -22.41
C GLN A 230 -9.31 -0.26 -23.82
N ALA A 231 -8.91 0.95 -24.20
CA ALA A 231 -9.06 1.43 -25.57
C ALA A 231 -8.07 0.66 -26.46
N LEU A 232 -8.56 -0.24 -27.32
CA LEU A 232 -7.74 -0.69 -28.44
C LEU A 232 -7.57 0.51 -29.39
N SER A 233 -6.33 0.88 -29.68
CA SER A 233 -6.00 2.02 -30.53
C SER A 233 -6.75 1.94 -31.87
N ILE A 234 -7.25 3.10 -32.30
CA ILE A 234 -8.12 3.33 -33.46
C ILE A 234 -7.51 2.75 -34.75
N LEU A 235 -8.25 1.86 -35.43
CA LEU A 235 -8.15 1.69 -36.88
C LEU A 235 -9.44 1.07 -37.42
N THR A 236 -10.45 1.89 -37.66
CA THR A 236 -11.21 1.99 -38.93
C THR A 236 -12.51 2.76 -38.72
N SER A 237 -12.81 3.62 -39.69
CA SER A 237 -13.87 4.65 -39.70
C SER A 237 -15.31 4.12 -39.78
N VAL A 238 -15.63 3.03 -39.08
CA VAL A 238 -17.00 2.53 -38.97
C VAL A 238 -17.32 2.29 -37.51
N CYS A 239 -18.22 3.14 -37.01
CA CYS A 239 -18.66 3.25 -35.63
C CYS A 239 -19.30 1.95 -35.10
N ILE A 240 -18.46 1.05 -34.59
CA ILE A 240 -18.70 0.25 -33.37
C ILE A 240 -17.30 0.07 -32.79
N CYS A 241 -16.96 0.84 -31.76
CA CYS A 241 -15.80 0.50 -30.95
C CYS A 241 -16.03 -0.93 -30.44
N LYS A 242 -15.35 -1.91 -31.02
CA LYS A 242 -15.10 -3.18 -30.32
C LYS A 242 -14.22 -2.81 -29.15
N LEU A 243 -14.85 -2.35 -28.06
CA LEU A 243 -14.29 -2.45 -26.73
C LEU A 243 -14.05 -3.95 -26.58
N GLN A 244 -12.81 -4.40 -26.69
CA GLN A 244 -12.44 -5.69 -26.11
C GLN A 244 -12.25 -5.35 -24.64
N PRO A 245 -13.22 -5.66 -23.77
CA PRO A 245 -13.03 -5.41 -22.36
C PRO A 245 -11.96 -6.40 -21.91
N ASP A 246 -10.91 -5.93 -21.22
CA ASP A 246 -9.99 -6.85 -20.54
C ASP A 246 -10.74 -7.73 -19.54
N ARG A 247 -11.89 -7.23 -19.05
CA ARG A 247 -12.85 -7.89 -18.16
C ARG A 247 -14.28 -7.88 -18.74
N PRO A 248 -14.62 -8.82 -19.64
CA PRO A 248 -15.97 -8.89 -20.23
C PRO A 248 -17.03 -9.28 -19.19
N ASP A 249 -16.63 -9.98 -18.14
CA ASP A 249 -17.44 -10.31 -16.97
C ASP A 249 -17.93 -9.05 -16.24
N GLU A 250 -17.06 -8.06 -16.03
CA GLU A 250 -17.44 -6.80 -15.37
C GLU A 250 -18.39 -5.97 -16.24
N LEU A 251 -18.16 -5.92 -17.56
CA LEU A 251 -19.07 -5.27 -18.49
C LEU A 251 -20.47 -5.90 -18.45
N LEU A 252 -20.56 -7.24 -18.51
CA LEU A 252 -21.82 -7.96 -18.46
C LEU A 252 -22.53 -7.76 -17.12
N ARG A 253 -21.79 -7.75 -16.01
CA ARG A 253 -22.32 -7.48 -14.67
C ARG A 253 -22.98 -6.10 -14.60
N ILE A 254 -22.28 -5.05 -15.06
CA ILE A 254 -22.80 -3.68 -15.07
C ILE A 254 -24.05 -3.58 -15.96
N GLN A 255 -24.02 -4.16 -17.16
CA GLN A 255 -25.16 -4.13 -18.08
C GLN A 255 -26.38 -4.88 -17.52
N LYS A 256 -26.16 -6.04 -16.88
CA LYS A 256 -27.23 -6.82 -16.24
C LYS A 256 -27.89 -6.04 -15.09
N ALA A 257 -27.13 -5.21 -14.38
CA ALA A 257 -27.66 -4.32 -13.36
C ALA A 257 -28.41 -3.09 -13.93
N GLY A 258 -28.44 -2.91 -15.26
CA GLY A 258 -29.06 -1.76 -15.92
C GLY A 258 -28.10 -0.59 -16.16
N GLY A 259 -26.81 -0.77 -15.87
CA GLY A 259 -25.78 0.24 -16.04
C GLY A 259 -25.24 0.30 -17.46
N ARG A 260 -24.42 1.31 -17.72
CA ARG A 260 -23.75 1.48 -19.01
C ARG A 260 -22.27 1.79 -18.79
N VAL A 261 -21.43 1.28 -19.67
CA VAL A 261 -20.03 1.70 -19.79
C VAL A 261 -19.96 2.70 -20.95
N ILE A 262 -19.48 3.90 -20.67
CA ILE A 262 -19.37 4.99 -21.63
C ILE A 262 -17.89 5.31 -21.82
N TYR A 263 -17.48 5.47 -23.08
CA TYR A 263 -16.11 5.88 -23.39
C TYR A 263 -15.99 7.39 -23.28
N TRP A 264 -15.29 7.86 -22.26
CA TRP A 264 -15.02 9.27 -21.99
C TRP A 264 -13.63 9.39 -21.35
N ASP A 265 -12.61 9.58 -22.17
CA ASP A 265 -11.20 9.52 -21.74
C ASP A 265 -10.90 8.20 -20.98
N GLY A 266 -11.12 7.09 -21.69
CA GLY A 266 -11.16 5.74 -21.14
C GLY A 266 -12.59 5.22 -20.97
N ALA A 267 -12.72 3.90 -20.74
CA ALA A 267 -14.01 3.29 -20.44
C ALA A 267 -14.39 3.60 -19.00
N ARG A 268 -15.61 4.10 -18.77
CA ARG A 268 -16.08 4.51 -17.44
C ARG A 268 -17.50 4.01 -17.14
N VAL A 269 -17.73 3.57 -15.91
CA VAL A 269 -19.07 3.23 -15.40
C VAL A 269 -19.92 4.50 -15.38
N LEU A 270 -21.02 4.49 -16.12
CA LEU A 270 -21.91 5.63 -16.36
C LEU A 270 -21.19 6.90 -16.87
N GLY A 271 -20.00 6.76 -17.45
CA GLY A 271 -19.17 7.89 -17.89
C GLY A 271 -18.41 8.60 -16.77
N VAL A 272 -18.44 8.08 -15.54
CA VAL A 272 -17.86 8.74 -14.36
C VAL A 272 -16.59 8.03 -13.87
N LEU A 273 -16.70 6.80 -13.37
CA LEU A 273 -15.59 6.10 -12.71
C LEU A 273 -14.89 5.12 -13.66
N ALA A 274 -13.55 5.12 -13.70
CA ALA A 274 -12.76 4.29 -14.62
C ALA A 274 -12.66 2.80 -14.21
N MET A 275 -13.04 2.49 -12.97
CA MET A 275 -13.08 1.13 -12.41
C MET A 275 -14.50 0.67 -12.13
N SER A 276 -14.70 -0.65 -12.14
CA SER A 276 -15.99 -1.30 -11.95
C SER A 276 -16.26 -1.74 -10.50
N ARG A 277 -15.25 -1.73 -9.64
CA ARG A 277 -15.34 -2.11 -8.23
C ARG A 277 -14.49 -1.18 -7.38
N ALA A 278 -15.02 -0.81 -6.22
CA ALA A 278 -14.37 0.05 -5.23
C ALA A 278 -15.14 -0.06 -3.90
N ILE A 279 -14.49 0.31 -2.80
CA ILE A 279 -15.14 0.55 -1.51
C ILE A 279 -15.66 1.99 -1.52
N GLY A 280 -16.89 2.22 -1.06
CA GLY A 280 -17.56 3.52 -1.16
C GLY A 280 -18.34 3.67 -2.48
N ASP A 281 -18.23 4.83 -3.13
CA ASP A 281 -18.93 5.16 -4.39
C ASP A 281 -20.44 4.84 -4.34
N ASN A 282 -21.08 5.18 -3.22
CA ASN A 282 -22.48 4.81 -2.94
C ASN A 282 -23.44 5.28 -4.06
N TYR A 283 -23.16 6.43 -4.67
CA TYR A 283 -23.95 6.97 -5.79
C TYR A 283 -23.90 6.13 -7.08
N LEU A 284 -22.90 5.26 -7.24
CA LEU A 284 -22.75 4.35 -8.39
C LEU A 284 -23.20 2.93 -8.09
N LYS A 285 -23.66 2.64 -6.87
CA LYS A 285 -24.29 1.34 -6.56
C LYS A 285 -25.63 1.23 -7.32
N PRO A 286 -25.95 0.07 -7.92
CA PRO A 286 -25.29 -1.23 -7.77
C PRO A 286 -24.26 -1.55 -8.87
N PHE A 287 -23.81 -0.58 -9.67
CA PHE A 287 -22.90 -0.81 -10.80
C PHE A 287 -21.44 -0.96 -10.34
N VAL A 288 -21.02 -0.13 -9.39
CA VAL A 288 -19.77 -0.29 -8.66
C VAL A 288 -20.07 -1.06 -7.38
N ILE A 289 -19.30 -2.12 -7.11
CA ILE A 289 -19.51 -3.02 -5.97
C ILE A 289 -18.20 -3.18 -5.17
N PRO A 290 -18.28 -3.44 -3.85
CA PRO A 290 -17.10 -3.59 -3.00
C PRO A 290 -16.50 -5.00 -3.00
N GLU A 291 -17.11 -5.96 -3.71
CA GLU A 291 -16.70 -7.37 -3.67
C GLU A 291 -15.32 -7.58 -4.35
N PRO A 292 -14.31 -8.07 -3.61
CA PRO A 292 -12.98 -8.29 -4.14
C PRO A 292 -12.88 -9.58 -4.96
N ASP A 293 -11.97 -9.61 -5.93
CA ASP A 293 -11.42 -10.87 -6.45
C ASP A 293 -10.32 -11.33 -5.48
N VAL A 294 -10.37 -12.60 -5.05
CA VAL A 294 -9.43 -13.17 -4.06
C VAL A 294 -8.60 -14.29 -4.69
N THR A 295 -7.28 -14.20 -4.54
CA THR A 295 -6.30 -15.20 -5.01
C THR A 295 -5.55 -15.77 -3.82
N VAL A 296 -5.55 -17.09 -3.67
CA VAL A 296 -4.78 -17.80 -2.64
C VAL A 296 -3.64 -18.56 -3.31
N THR A 297 -2.41 -18.20 -2.99
CA THR A 297 -1.20 -18.79 -3.59
C THR A 297 -0.34 -19.47 -2.54
N GLU A 298 0.00 -20.74 -2.77
CA GLU A 298 0.95 -21.47 -1.91
C GLU A 298 2.38 -20.92 -2.11
N ARG A 299 3.08 -20.72 -0.99
CA ARG A 299 4.46 -20.24 -0.97
C ARG A 299 5.43 -21.34 -1.29
N THR A 300 6.49 -20.98 -2.00
CA THR A 300 7.58 -21.87 -2.39
C THR A 300 8.93 -21.23 -2.10
N GLY A 301 10.00 -22.01 -2.05
CA GLY A 301 11.37 -21.47 -1.91
C GLY A 301 11.84 -20.62 -3.09
N GLU A 302 11.08 -20.59 -4.18
CA GLU A 302 11.37 -19.81 -5.39
C GLU A 302 10.77 -18.39 -5.36
N ASP A 303 10.01 -18.06 -4.32
CA ASP A 303 9.36 -16.75 -4.16
C ASP A 303 10.40 -15.69 -3.77
N GLU A 304 10.57 -14.68 -4.62
CA GLU A 304 11.55 -13.62 -4.41
C GLU A 304 10.93 -12.41 -3.70
N CYS A 305 9.83 -11.85 -4.23
CA CYS A 305 9.21 -10.66 -3.66
C CYS A 305 7.73 -10.52 -4.03
N LEU A 306 7.01 -9.71 -3.25
CA LEU A 306 5.66 -9.26 -3.53
C LEU A 306 5.62 -7.72 -3.58
N ILE A 307 4.91 -7.17 -4.55
CA ILE A 307 4.75 -5.73 -4.77
C ILE A 307 3.27 -5.41 -4.78
N LEU A 308 2.83 -4.48 -3.93
CA LEU A 308 1.50 -3.88 -3.99
C LEU A 308 1.68 -2.41 -4.34
N ALA A 309 0.91 -1.90 -5.30
CA ALA A 309 0.95 -0.47 -5.61
C ALA A 309 -0.35 0.06 -6.20
N SER A 310 -0.54 1.37 -6.09
CA SER A 310 -1.59 2.14 -6.78
C SER A 310 -1.30 2.26 -8.28
N ASP A 311 -2.29 2.68 -9.07
CA ASP A 311 -2.18 2.80 -10.53
C ASP A 311 -1.12 3.84 -10.94
N GLY A 312 -0.80 4.80 -10.08
CA GLY A 312 0.27 5.76 -10.27
C GLY A 312 1.65 5.13 -10.51
N LEU A 313 1.87 3.88 -10.08
CA LEU A 313 3.00 3.05 -10.53
C LEU A 313 2.66 2.30 -11.82
N TRP A 314 1.57 1.54 -11.83
CA TRP A 314 1.27 0.54 -12.86
C TRP A 314 0.91 1.11 -14.22
N ASP A 315 0.45 2.36 -14.28
CA ASP A 315 0.15 3.06 -15.53
C ASP A 315 1.42 3.40 -16.34
N VAL A 316 2.58 3.47 -15.69
CA VAL A 316 3.86 3.85 -16.32
C VAL A 316 4.99 2.84 -16.14
N VAL A 317 4.82 1.83 -15.28
CA VAL A 317 5.80 0.77 -15.04
C VAL A 317 5.14 -0.60 -15.22
N SER A 318 5.68 -1.41 -16.14
CA SER A 318 5.21 -2.79 -16.35
C SER A 318 5.58 -3.71 -15.18
N ASN A 319 4.79 -4.77 -15.00
CA ASN A 319 5.03 -5.82 -13.99
C ASN A 319 6.48 -6.34 -14.03
N ASP A 320 6.99 -6.70 -15.22
CA ASP A 320 8.36 -7.20 -15.39
C ASP A 320 9.42 -6.17 -15.02
N THR A 321 9.21 -4.89 -15.38
CA THR A 321 10.14 -3.82 -15.02
C THR A 321 10.18 -3.65 -13.51
N ALA A 322 9.01 -3.65 -12.86
CA ALA A 322 8.91 -3.49 -11.42
C ALA A 322 9.61 -4.64 -10.67
N CYS A 323 9.32 -5.88 -11.04
CA CYS A 323 10.01 -7.06 -10.47
C CYS A 323 11.52 -7.02 -10.73
N GLY A 324 11.96 -6.60 -11.92
CA GLY A 324 13.38 -6.44 -12.23
C GLY A 324 14.09 -5.47 -11.28
N VAL A 325 13.50 -4.30 -11.04
CA VAL A 325 14.04 -3.28 -10.13
C VAL A 325 14.14 -3.82 -8.70
N VAL A 326 13.07 -4.45 -8.18
CA VAL A 326 13.08 -5.00 -6.81
C VAL A 326 14.16 -6.08 -6.66
N ARG A 327 14.26 -7.00 -7.61
CA ARG A 327 15.28 -8.05 -7.59
C ARG A 327 16.69 -7.50 -7.61
N MET A 328 16.95 -6.43 -8.35
CA MET A 328 18.26 -5.77 -8.35
C MET A 328 18.60 -5.23 -6.96
N CYS A 329 17.67 -4.57 -6.29
CA CYS A 329 17.86 -4.07 -4.92
C CYS A 329 18.05 -5.20 -3.91
N LEU A 330 17.25 -6.27 -3.98
CA LEU A 330 17.35 -7.42 -3.06
C LEU A 330 18.64 -8.24 -3.24
N ARG A 331 19.29 -8.16 -4.41
CA ARG A 331 20.58 -8.80 -4.71
C ARG A 331 21.79 -7.93 -4.41
N ALA A 332 21.62 -6.61 -4.40
CA ALA A 332 22.65 -5.66 -4.02
C ALA A 332 22.88 -5.72 -2.50
N ARG A 333 23.49 -6.81 -2.00
CA ARG A 333 23.97 -6.86 -0.62
C ARG A 333 25.04 -5.78 -0.46
N THR A 334 24.92 -5.02 0.63
CA THR A 334 25.91 -4.07 1.13
C THR A 334 27.30 -4.72 1.13
N PRO A 335 28.35 -4.07 0.61
CA PRO A 335 29.72 -4.55 0.85
C PRO A 335 29.93 -4.70 2.36
N PRO A 336 30.68 -5.71 2.84
CA PRO A 336 31.05 -5.76 4.24
C PRO A 336 31.73 -4.44 4.60
N SER A 337 31.23 -3.79 5.65
CA SER A 337 31.90 -2.64 6.25
C SER A 337 33.37 -2.99 6.44
N PRO A 338 34.33 -2.08 6.14
CA PRO A 338 35.71 -2.32 6.53
C PRO A 338 35.78 -2.58 8.04
N PRO A 339 36.70 -3.43 8.53
CA PRO A 339 36.83 -3.74 9.94
C PRO A 339 37.15 -2.45 10.71
N GLY A 340 36.12 -1.83 11.26
CA GLY A 340 36.18 -0.59 12.02
C GLY A 340 36.17 -0.90 13.52
N SER A 341 37.33 -0.73 14.14
CA SER A 341 37.60 -0.40 15.56
C SER A 341 36.58 -0.81 16.63
N PRO A 342 37.00 -1.60 17.65
CA PRO A 342 36.16 -1.94 18.79
C PRO A 342 35.92 -0.70 19.65
N GLY A 343 34.69 -0.20 19.70
CA GLY A 343 34.34 0.85 20.64
C GLY A 343 33.22 1.81 20.24
N SER A 344 32.06 1.31 19.82
CA SER A 344 30.80 2.04 20.01
C SER A 344 29.56 1.15 19.80
N ASP A 345 29.57 -0.08 20.32
CA ASP A 345 28.38 -0.94 20.34
C ASP A 345 27.71 -0.87 21.72
N ALA A 346 26.89 0.17 21.95
CA ALA A 346 25.99 0.20 23.11
C ALA A 346 24.76 1.11 22.98
N ALA A 347 24.52 1.80 21.86
CA ALA A 347 23.45 2.82 21.80
C ALA A 347 22.59 2.84 20.52
N ALA A 348 22.74 1.88 19.61
CA ALA A 348 21.93 1.79 18.38
C ALA A 348 21.04 0.52 18.30
N ALA A 349 20.92 -0.24 19.40
CA ALA A 349 20.28 -1.55 19.44
C ALA A 349 18.96 -1.58 20.23
N ARG A 350 18.23 -0.47 20.35
CA ARG A 350 16.91 -0.45 20.98
C ARG A 350 15.95 0.47 20.22
N ALA A 351 14.96 -0.16 19.58
CA ALA A 351 13.80 0.40 18.86
C ALA A 351 13.96 0.70 17.35
N ALA A 352 14.27 -0.31 16.54
CA ALA A 352 13.93 -0.33 15.12
C ALA A 352 12.92 -1.48 14.88
N THR A 353 11.75 -1.13 14.34
CA THR A 353 10.66 -2.00 13.91
C THR A 353 11.18 -3.25 13.21
N GLU A 354 10.98 -4.43 13.82
CA GLU A 354 11.73 -5.68 13.53
C GLU A 354 11.58 -6.26 12.10
N SER A 355 10.72 -5.67 11.24
CA SER A 355 10.46 -6.15 9.87
C SER A 355 10.75 -5.13 8.76
N PHE A 356 11.26 -3.93 9.08
CA PHE A 356 11.59 -2.93 8.05
C PHE A 356 12.98 -3.18 7.45
N ASP A 357 13.05 -3.40 6.13
CA ASP A 357 14.29 -3.73 5.44
C ASP A 357 14.76 -2.62 4.49
N LYS A 358 16.07 -2.35 4.53
CA LYS A 358 16.68 -1.29 3.71
C LYS A 358 16.60 -1.59 2.22
N ALA A 359 16.79 -2.83 1.79
CA ALA A 359 16.75 -3.18 0.36
C ALA A 359 15.33 -3.08 -0.20
N CYS A 360 14.32 -3.53 0.56
CA CYS A 360 12.91 -3.32 0.22
C CYS A 360 12.55 -1.83 0.18
N SER A 361 13.05 -1.04 1.13
CA SER A 361 12.85 0.41 1.16
C SER A 361 13.47 1.10 -0.05
N ASP A 362 14.74 0.82 -0.35
CA ASP A 362 15.44 1.35 -1.53
C ASP A 362 14.72 0.97 -2.83
N ALA A 363 14.20 -0.26 -2.91
CA ALA A 363 13.41 -0.74 -4.04
C ALA A 363 12.11 0.06 -4.21
N SER A 364 11.35 0.26 -3.13
CA SER A 364 10.11 1.05 -3.16
C SER A 364 10.37 2.50 -3.62
N ILE A 365 11.44 3.13 -3.10
CA ILE A 365 11.85 4.49 -3.48
C ILE A 365 12.23 4.55 -4.96
N LEU A 366 12.97 3.55 -5.45
CA LEU A 366 13.42 3.50 -6.85
C LEU A 366 12.24 3.30 -7.81
N LEU A 367 11.26 2.46 -7.46
CA LEU A 367 10.03 2.30 -8.22
C LEU A 367 9.23 3.61 -8.28
N THR A 368 9.04 4.28 -7.14
CA THR A 368 8.37 5.59 -7.10
C THR A 368 9.10 6.63 -7.96
N LYS A 369 10.44 6.70 -7.85
CA LYS A 369 11.24 7.61 -8.69
C LYS A 369 11.13 7.28 -10.17
N LEU A 370 11.13 6.00 -10.53
CA LEU A 370 10.95 5.55 -11.91
C LEU A 370 9.58 5.96 -12.45
N ALA A 371 8.52 5.80 -11.66
CA ALA A 371 7.17 6.24 -12.03
C ALA A 371 7.12 7.76 -12.29
N LEU A 372 7.68 8.56 -11.38
CA LEU A 372 7.74 10.01 -11.54
C LEU A 372 8.57 10.44 -12.76
N ALA A 373 9.69 9.76 -13.01
CA ALA A 373 10.55 9.98 -14.18
C ALA A 373 9.86 9.60 -15.49
N ARG A 374 8.97 8.60 -15.48
CA ARG A 374 8.11 8.22 -16.60
C ARG A 374 6.82 9.04 -16.67
N ASN A 375 6.80 10.21 -16.04
CA ASN A 375 5.70 11.17 -16.10
C ASN A 375 4.38 10.71 -15.46
N SER A 376 4.41 9.84 -14.45
CA SER A 376 3.22 9.57 -13.63
C SER A 376 2.68 10.89 -13.05
N SER A 377 1.42 11.20 -13.34
CA SER A 377 0.73 12.40 -12.84
C SER A 377 0.02 12.17 -11.51
N ASP A 378 0.06 10.94 -10.99
CA ASP A 378 -0.77 10.52 -9.86
C ASP A 378 -0.07 10.56 -8.50
N ASN A 379 -0.82 10.26 -7.44
CA ASN A 379 -0.24 9.73 -6.21
C ASN A 379 0.44 8.39 -6.52
N VAL A 380 1.51 8.07 -5.80
CA VAL A 380 2.24 6.83 -6.04
C VAL A 380 2.56 6.19 -4.70
N SER A 381 1.90 5.06 -4.43
CA SER A 381 2.12 4.24 -3.24
C SER A 381 2.59 2.86 -3.65
N VAL A 382 3.70 2.42 -3.05
CA VAL A 382 4.37 1.15 -3.37
C VAL A 382 4.78 0.48 -2.06
N VAL A 383 4.37 -0.77 -1.88
CA VAL A 383 4.82 -1.67 -0.82
C VAL A 383 5.59 -2.82 -1.47
N VAL A 384 6.78 -3.09 -0.96
CA VAL A 384 7.65 -4.19 -1.39
C VAL A 384 7.88 -5.11 -0.21
N VAL A 385 7.64 -6.40 -0.38
CA VAL A 385 7.82 -7.45 0.63
C VAL A 385 8.83 -8.47 0.10
N ASP A 386 9.86 -8.78 0.89
CA ASP A 386 10.81 -9.86 0.62
C ASP A 386 10.19 -11.18 1.05
N LEU A 387 10.02 -12.10 0.09
CA LEU A 387 9.39 -13.40 0.33
C LEU A 387 10.40 -14.53 0.50
N ARG A 388 11.70 -14.24 0.29
CA ARG A 388 12.77 -15.23 0.39
C ARG A 388 12.84 -15.75 1.82
N ARG A 389 12.78 -17.08 1.97
CA ARG A 389 13.09 -17.71 3.26
C ARG A 389 14.60 -17.66 3.44
N ASN A 390 15.07 -17.05 4.54
CA ASN A 390 16.49 -17.11 4.89
C ASN A 390 16.81 -18.56 5.24
N HIS A 391 17.34 -19.32 4.28
CA HIS A 391 18.01 -20.58 4.57
C HIS A 391 19.32 -20.23 5.27
N HIS A 392 19.28 -20.20 6.60
CA HIS A 392 20.48 -20.18 7.43
C HIS A 392 21.10 -21.58 7.52
#